data_AF-A0A1B6HW23-F1
#
_entry.id   AF-A0A1B6HW23-F1
#
_cell.length_a   1.000
_cell.length_b   1.000
_cell.length_c   1.000
_cell.angle_alpha   90.00
_cell.angle_beta   90.00
_cell.angle_gamma   90.00
#
_symmetry.space_group_name_H-M   'P 1'
#
loop_
_entity.id
_entity.type
_entity.pdbx_description
1 polymer ?
#
loop_
_entity_poly.entity_id
_entity_poly.type
_entity_poly.pdbx_seq_one_letter_code
_entity_poly.pdbx_strand_id
1 'polypeptide(L)'
;PCVGTCGKNSTCHVRFHIPSCACPSGYTGDPLIACFPQVQPECTANDHCPLDRACVGQSCEDPCVGTCGSNSTCHVRFHIPSCVCPSGYTGDPLIACIPQVQPQCTANDHCPLDRACVGQSCEDPC
;
A
#
# COMPACT_ATOMS: atom_id res chain seq x y z
N PRO A 1 -19.59 44.28 -10.85
CA PRO A 1 -18.95 43.73 -9.64
C PRO A 1 -19.98 43.54 -8.52
N CYS A 2 -20.20 42.30 -8.07
CA CYS A 2 -21.05 42.07 -6.90
C CYS A 2 -20.30 42.55 -5.66
N VAL A 3 -20.82 43.57 -5.01
CA VAL A 3 -20.15 44.21 -3.88
C VAL A 3 -20.34 43.31 -2.66
N GLY A 4 -19.33 42.49 -2.36
CA GLY A 4 -19.10 41.86 -1.05
C GLY A 4 -20.10 40.81 -0.55
N THR A 5 -20.95 40.24 -1.41
CA THR A 5 -22.08 39.39 -0.97
C THR A 5 -21.85 37.89 -1.09
N CYS A 6 -20.85 37.43 -1.85
CA CYS A 6 -20.65 36.01 -2.12
C CYS A 6 -19.44 35.44 -1.37
N GLY A 7 -19.53 34.15 -1.05
CA GLY A 7 -18.53 33.39 -0.32
C GLY A 7 -17.25 33.13 -1.11
N LYS A 8 -16.22 32.57 -0.47
CA LYS A 8 -14.94 32.26 -1.11
C LYS A 8 -15.12 31.26 -2.27
N ASN A 9 -14.40 31.46 -3.38
CA ASN A 9 -14.47 30.61 -4.60
C ASN A 9 -15.87 30.48 -5.24
N SER A 10 -16.80 31.39 -4.93
CA SER A 10 -18.10 31.46 -5.59
C SER A 10 -18.05 32.37 -6.82
N THR A 11 -18.93 32.11 -7.78
CA THR A 11 -19.15 32.99 -8.94
C THR A 11 -20.40 33.81 -8.71
N CYS A 12 -20.32 35.12 -8.95
CA CYS A 12 -21.48 35.98 -8.87
C CYS A 12 -22.09 36.24 -10.25
N HIS A 13 -23.40 36.04 -10.36
CA HIS A 13 -24.21 36.36 -11.51
C HIS A 13 -25.28 37.38 -11.13
N VAL A 14 -25.45 38.43 -11.93
CA VAL A 14 -26.55 39.40 -11.73
C VAL A 14 -27.73 38.94 -12.58
N ARG A 15 -28.86 38.63 -11.94
CA ARG A 15 -30.14 38.33 -12.62
C ARG A 15 -31.21 39.27 -12.09
N PHE A 16 -31.93 39.94 -12.98
CA PHE A 16 -32.99 40.91 -12.61
C PHE A 16 -32.52 42.00 -11.62
N HIS A 17 -31.31 42.54 -11.82
CA HIS A 17 -30.68 43.51 -10.90
C HIS A 17 -30.40 42.99 -9.47
N ILE A 18 -30.52 41.69 -9.23
CA ILE A 18 -30.24 41.03 -7.94
C ILE A 18 -28.95 40.19 -8.07
N PRO A 19 -28.00 40.30 -7.12
CA PRO A 19 -26.82 39.43 -7.09
C PRO A 19 -27.21 38.01 -6.67
N SER A 20 -26.81 37.03 -7.47
CA SER A 20 -26.97 35.60 -7.20
C SER A 20 -25.59 34.94 -7.15
N CYS A 21 -25.30 34.27 -6.04
CA CYS A 21 -24.05 33.55 -5.83
C CYS A 21 -24.25 32.07 -6.19
N ALA A 22 -23.33 31.49 -6.96
CA ALA A 22 -23.34 30.07 -7.31
C ALA A 22 -21.92 29.50 -7.27
N CYS A 23 -21.77 28.22 -6.93
CA CYS A 23 -20.48 27.56 -7.05
C CYS A 23 -20.16 27.28 -8.53
N PRO A 24 -18.93 27.57 -8.99
CA PRO A 24 -18.52 27.23 -10.35
C PRO A 24 -18.51 25.71 -10.57
N SER A 25 -18.50 25.28 -11.83
CA SER A 25 -18.47 23.85 -12.19
C SER A 25 -17.30 23.12 -11.51
N GLY A 26 -17.58 21.96 -10.92
CA GLY A 26 -16.59 21.20 -10.15
C GLY A 26 -16.34 21.74 -8.74
N TYR A 27 -17.18 22.64 -8.23
CA TYR A 27 -17.19 23.07 -6.84
C TYR A 27 -18.56 22.82 -6.20
N THR A 28 -18.56 22.52 -4.90
CA THR A 28 -19.75 22.28 -4.08
C THR A 28 -19.66 23.03 -2.74
N GLY A 29 -20.77 23.18 -2.02
CA GLY A 29 -20.84 23.92 -0.76
C GLY A 29 -21.84 25.06 -0.77
N ASP A 30 -21.70 26.00 0.16
CA ASP A 30 -22.57 27.16 0.28
C ASP A 30 -21.95 28.37 -0.46
N PRO A 31 -22.53 28.82 -1.59
CA PRO A 31 -21.99 29.93 -2.36
C PRO A 31 -22.01 31.28 -1.63
N LEU A 32 -22.72 31.41 -0.50
CA LEU A 32 -22.68 32.59 0.37
C LEU A 32 -21.53 32.55 1.38
N ILE A 33 -21.01 31.37 1.71
CA ILE A 33 -19.93 31.17 2.69
C ILE A 33 -18.62 30.80 1.98
N ALA A 34 -18.59 29.64 1.34
CA ALA A 34 -17.47 29.12 0.57
C ALA A 34 -17.88 27.94 -0.32
N CYS A 35 -17.30 27.91 -1.51
CA CYS A 35 -17.32 26.77 -2.41
C CYS A 35 -15.99 26.01 -2.33
N PHE A 36 -16.07 24.69 -2.26
CA PHE A 36 -14.93 23.77 -2.21
C PHE A 36 -14.85 22.95 -3.50
N PRO A 37 -13.64 22.63 -4.00
CA PRO A 37 -13.51 21.73 -5.14
C PRO A 37 -14.20 20.40 -4.85
N GLN A 38 -15.12 20.02 -5.72
CA GLN A 38 -15.72 18.70 -5.72
C GLN A 38 -14.72 17.75 -6.40
N VAL A 39 -13.77 17.23 -5.61
CA VAL A 39 -12.84 16.21 -6.09
C VAL A 39 -13.60 14.90 -6.12
N GLN A 40 -13.76 14.32 -7.30
CA GLN A 40 -14.30 12.98 -7.41
C GLN A 40 -13.21 12.00 -6.94
N PRO A 41 -13.47 11.19 -5.91
CA PRO A 41 -12.51 10.21 -5.45
C PRO A 41 -12.27 9.17 -6.55
N GLU A 42 -11.04 8.65 -6.63
CA GLU A 42 -10.74 7.52 -7.53
C GLU A 42 -11.50 6.27 -7.09
N CYS A 43 -11.56 6.04 -5.78
CA CYS A 43 -12.27 4.92 -5.17
C CYS A 43 -12.95 5.33 -3.86
N THR A 44 -14.00 4.61 -3.49
CA THR A 44 -14.63 4.68 -2.16
C THR A 44 -14.65 3.32 -1.45
N ALA A 45 -14.32 2.26 -2.18
CA ALA A 45 -14.24 0.88 -1.71
C ALA A 45 -13.16 0.15 -2.52
N ASN A 46 -12.62 -0.93 -1.95
CA ASN A 46 -11.58 -1.74 -2.59
C ASN A 46 -12.01 -2.30 -3.96
N ASP A 47 -13.27 -2.69 -4.11
CA ASP A 47 -13.83 -3.25 -5.35
C ASP A 47 -13.87 -2.25 -6.52
N HIS A 48 -13.63 -0.95 -6.26
CA HIS A 48 -13.48 0.06 -7.31
C HIS A 48 -12.05 0.11 -7.87
N CYS A 49 -11.09 -0.57 -7.23
CA CYS A 49 -9.70 -0.65 -7.66
C CYS A 49 -9.43 -1.95 -8.42
N PRO A 50 -8.35 -2.01 -9.21
CA PRO A 50 -7.78 -3.27 -9.69
C PRO A 50 -7.49 -4.26 -8.54
N LEU A 51 -7.52 -5.56 -8.81
CA LEU A 51 -7.34 -6.63 -7.80
C LEU A 51 -5.99 -6.59 -7.08
N ASP A 52 -4.98 -5.96 -7.70
CA ASP A 52 -3.62 -5.75 -7.20
C ASP A 52 -3.45 -4.44 -6.41
N ARG A 53 -4.50 -3.65 -6.22
CA ARG A 53 -4.49 -2.37 -5.49
C ARG A 53 -5.57 -2.29 -4.43
N ALA A 54 -5.46 -1.40 -3.46
CA ALA A 54 -6.48 -1.18 -2.43
C ALA A 54 -6.90 0.29 -2.37
N CYS A 55 -8.12 0.55 -1.90
CA CYS A 55 -8.61 1.90 -1.74
C CYS A 55 -8.09 2.51 -0.44
N VAL A 56 -7.09 3.39 -0.55
CA VAL A 56 -6.44 4.06 0.58
C VAL A 56 -6.64 5.56 0.40
N GLY A 57 -7.32 6.20 1.36
CA GLY A 57 -7.48 7.66 1.33
C GLY A 57 -8.19 8.22 0.09
N GLN A 58 -9.08 7.44 -0.54
CA GLN A 58 -9.80 7.76 -1.79
C GLN A 58 -8.95 7.63 -3.08
N SER A 59 -7.82 6.93 -3.00
CA SER A 59 -6.89 6.64 -4.10
C SER A 59 -6.63 5.12 -4.18
N CYS A 60 -6.45 4.58 -5.39
CA CYS A 60 -6.09 3.17 -5.58
C CYS A 60 -4.57 3.00 -5.48
N GLU A 61 -4.11 2.60 -4.30
CA GLU A 61 -2.70 2.49 -3.95
C GLU A 61 -2.25 1.04 -3.83
N ASP A 62 -0.93 0.82 -3.88
CA ASP A 62 -0.34 -0.50 -3.65
C ASP A 62 -0.31 -0.79 -2.14
N PRO A 63 -1.09 -1.78 -1.65
CA PRO A 63 -1.14 -2.10 -0.23
C PRO A 63 0.12 -2.79 0.30
N CYS A 64 1.11 -3.10 -0.54
CA CYS A 64 2.38 -3.67 -0.11
C CYS A 64 3.35 -2.64 0.50
N VAL A 65 3.20 -1.36 0.18
CA VAL A 65 4.12 -0.31 0.64
C VAL A 65 4.05 -0.18 2.16
N GLY A 66 5.12 -0.58 2.84
CA GLY A 66 5.25 -0.50 4.30
C GLY A 66 4.58 -1.64 5.09
N THR A 67 4.04 -2.65 4.41
CA THR A 67 3.31 -3.75 5.06
C THR A 67 4.20 -4.93 5.47
N CYS A 68 5.17 -5.29 4.63
CA CYS A 68 5.97 -6.50 4.82
C CYS A 68 7.37 -6.21 5.41
N GLY A 69 7.91 -7.21 6.10
CA GLY A 69 9.21 -7.15 6.76
C GLY A 69 10.40 -7.26 5.80
N SER A 70 11.60 -7.20 6.35
CA SER A 70 12.85 -7.24 5.56
C SER A 70 13.03 -8.59 4.83
N ASN A 71 13.56 -8.57 3.60
CA ASN A 71 13.77 -9.76 2.75
C ASN A 71 12.51 -10.62 2.51
N SER A 72 11.32 -10.06 2.69
CA SER A 72 10.06 -10.72 2.35
C SER A 72 9.58 -10.29 0.96
N THR A 73 8.75 -11.12 0.34
CA THR A 73 8.04 -10.80 -0.91
C THR A 73 6.58 -10.52 -0.59
N CYS A 74 6.06 -9.40 -1.09
CA CYS A 74 4.65 -9.05 -0.96
C CYS A 74 3.86 -9.50 -2.20
N HIS A 75 2.69 -10.09 -1.96
CA HIS A 75 1.72 -10.45 -2.98
C HIS A 75 0.36 -9.88 -2.62
N VAL A 76 -0.27 -9.14 -3.53
CA VAL A 76 -1.64 -8.65 -3.34
C VAL A 76 -2.62 -9.68 -3.89
N ARG A 77 -3.59 -10.09 -3.08
CA ARG A 77 -4.73 -10.91 -3.51
C ARG A 77 -6.01 -10.28 -3.02
N PHE A 78 -6.91 -9.95 -3.94
CA PHE A 78 -8.20 -9.32 -3.62
C PHE A 78 -8.03 -8.09 -2.72
N HIS A 79 -7.16 -7.16 -3.14
CA HIS A 79 -6.86 -5.92 -2.40
C HIS A 79 -6.16 -6.12 -1.03
N ILE A 80 -5.82 -7.36 -0.66
CA ILE A 80 -5.18 -7.69 0.60
C ILE A 80 -3.70 -8.05 0.35
N PRO A 81 -2.75 -7.37 1.00
CA PRO A 81 -1.33 -7.71 0.92
C PRO A 81 -1.04 -8.97 1.75
N SER A 82 -0.21 -9.85 1.20
CA SER A 82 0.26 -11.07 1.85
C SER A 82 1.78 -11.14 1.74
N CYS A 83 2.44 -11.24 2.89
CA CYS A 83 3.90 -11.28 2.98
C CYS A 83 4.37 -12.73 3.09
N VAL A 84 5.38 -13.10 2.29
CA VAL A 84 5.92 -14.46 2.24
C VAL A 84 7.44 -14.41 2.17
N CYS A 85 8.11 -15.32 2.87
CA CYS A 85 9.56 -15.48 2.70
C CYS A 85 9.87 -16.16 1.36
N PRO A 86 10.78 -15.59 0.54
CA PRO A 86 11.17 -16.21 -0.72
C PRO A 86 11.89 -17.54 -0.49
N SER A 87 12.00 -18.37 -1.55
CA SER A 87 12.67 -19.66 -1.47
C SER A 87 14.11 -19.52 -0.95
N GLY A 88 14.48 -20.38 0.01
CA GLY A 88 15.78 -20.30 0.67
C GLY A 88 15.84 -19.30 1.82
N TYR A 89 14.71 -18.69 2.22
CA TYR A 89 14.59 -17.87 3.42
C TYR A 89 13.51 -18.44 4.36
N THR A 90 13.67 -18.18 5.65
CA THR A 90 12.74 -18.58 6.73
C THR A 90 12.59 -17.45 7.75
N GLY A 91 11.62 -17.54 8.65
CA GLY A 91 11.33 -16.52 9.67
C GLY A 91 9.91 -15.95 9.57
N ASP A 92 9.71 -14.77 10.15
CA ASP A 92 8.44 -14.06 10.13
C ASP A 92 8.44 -13.02 8.98
N PRO A 93 7.61 -13.20 7.94
CA PRO A 93 7.58 -12.30 6.79
C PRO A 93 7.05 -10.89 7.10
N LEU A 94 6.43 -10.65 8.25
CA LEU A 94 6.04 -9.31 8.71
C LEU A 94 7.19 -8.57 9.42
N ILE A 95 8.21 -9.30 9.88
CA ILE A 95 9.35 -8.74 10.61
C ILE A 95 10.61 -8.80 9.74
N ALA A 96 11.09 -10.02 9.49
CA ALA A 96 12.26 -10.28 8.67
C ALA A 96 12.33 -11.76 8.28
N CYS A 97 12.66 -11.99 7.02
CA CYS A 97 13.09 -13.28 6.52
C CYS A 97 14.63 -13.36 6.54
N ILE A 98 15.16 -14.47 7.03
CA ILE A 98 16.59 -14.76 7.10
C ILE A 98 16.94 -15.92 6.17
N PRO A 99 18.15 -15.95 5.58
CA PRO A 99 18.59 -17.07 4.78
C PRO A 99 18.48 -18.38 5.56
N GLN A 100 17.81 -19.36 4.96
CA GLN A 100 17.64 -20.68 5.53
C GLN A 100 18.96 -21.43 5.33
N VAL A 101 19.68 -21.69 6.42
CA VAL A 101 20.89 -22.50 6.40
C VAL A 101 20.47 -23.92 6.02
N GLN A 102 20.88 -24.38 4.84
CA GLN A 102 20.71 -25.78 4.49
C GLN A 102 21.80 -26.59 5.19
N PRO A 103 21.44 -27.69 5.89
CA PRO A 103 22.42 -28.57 6.49
C PRO A 103 23.32 -29.14 5.39
N GLN A 104 24.65 -29.05 5.58
CA GLN A 104 25.58 -29.72 4.67
C GLN A 104 25.45 -31.24 4.76
N CYS A 105 25.11 -31.75 5.95
CA CYS A 105 24.90 -33.16 6.23
C CYS A 105 23.79 -33.35 7.27
N THR A 106 23.15 -34.52 7.24
CA THR A 106 22.23 -34.98 8.30
C THR A 106 22.66 -36.32 8.89
N ALA A 107 23.62 -36.98 8.25
CA ALA A 107 24.21 -38.26 8.65
C ALA A 107 25.66 -38.33 8.11
N ASN A 108 26.47 -39.23 8.67
CA ASN A 108 27.89 -39.33 8.33
C ASN A 108 28.13 -39.80 6.89
N ASP A 109 27.22 -40.58 6.31
CA ASP A 109 27.28 -41.07 4.93
C ASP A 109 27.05 -39.96 3.89
N HIS A 110 26.54 -38.79 4.30
CA HIS A 110 26.45 -37.59 3.46
C HIS A 110 27.79 -36.82 3.38
N CYS A 111 28.78 -37.19 4.19
CA CYS A 111 30.09 -36.56 4.21
C CYS A 111 31.13 -37.41 3.45
N PRO A 112 32.23 -36.79 2.97
CA PRO A 112 33.42 -37.51 2.51
C PRO A 112 33.97 -38.48 3.57
N LEU A 113 34.70 -39.52 3.14
CA LEU A 113 35.21 -40.60 4.01
C LEU A 113 36.10 -40.11 5.18
N ASP A 114 36.71 -38.93 5.06
CA ASP A 114 37.58 -38.29 6.04
C ASP A 114 36.83 -37.34 7.00
N ARG A 115 35.49 -37.24 6.92
CA ARG A 115 34.69 -36.29 7.71
C ARG A 115 33.47 -36.95 8.34
N ALA A 116 33.03 -36.41 9.48
CA ALA A 116 31.82 -36.80 10.18
C ALA A 116 30.79 -35.65 10.22
N CYS A 117 29.51 -35.98 10.32
CA CYS A 117 28.47 -34.99 10.44
C CYS A 117 28.36 -34.49 11.88
N VAL A 118 28.84 -33.26 12.12
CA VAL A 118 28.81 -32.60 13.42
C VAL A 118 28.00 -31.32 13.27
N GLY A 119 26.89 -31.21 14.00
CA GLY A 119 26.08 -29.98 14.00
C GLY A 119 25.60 -29.54 12.61
N GLN A 120 25.25 -30.49 11.74
CA GLN A 120 24.83 -30.26 10.34
C GLN A 120 25.94 -29.78 9.38
N SER A 121 27.21 -29.88 9.79
CA SER A 121 28.39 -29.56 8.99
C SER A 121 29.34 -30.76 8.95
N CYS A 122 30.04 -30.96 7.82
CA CYS A 122 31.02 -32.06 7.72
C CYS A 122 32.36 -31.59 8.31
N GLU A 123 32.69 -32.08 9.50
CA GLU A 123 33.90 -31.72 10.26
C GLU A 123 34.86 -32.91 10.38
N ASP A 124 36.15 -32.63 10.61
CA ASP A 124 37.16 -33.65 10.88
C ASP A 124 37.01 -34.14 12.34
N PRO A 125 36.77 -35.44 12.58
CA PRO A 125 36.57 -35.97 13.93
C PRO A 125 37.87 -36.17 14.75
N CYS A 126 39.06 -35.91 14.18
CA CYS A 126 40.36 -36.13 14.82
C CYS A 126 40.86 -34.97 15.69
#